data_AF-K1S8Y3-F1
#
_entry.id   AF-K1S8Y3-F1
#
_cell.length_a   1.000
_cell.length_b   1.000
_cell.length_c   1.000
_cell.angle_alpha   90.00
_cell.angle_beta   90.00
_cell.angle_gamma   90.00
#
_symmetry.space_group_name_H-M   'P 1'
#
loop_
_entity.id
_entity.type
_entity.pdbx_description
1 polymer ?
#
loop_
_entity_poly.entity_id
_entity_poly.type
_entity_poly.pdbx_seq_one_letter_code
_entity_poly.pdbx_strand_id
1 'polypeptide(L)'
;EDEWDSLVNNVYYENITAENGGIMDRAVETGDTVNIDYEGKKDDVAFDGGTAQGYDLTIGSGSFIAGFEDGLIGVMPGETVDLNLTFPENYGKSDLAGQAVVFTVTVNYIQPAQDGEFSDEVISNFGIDGVTNEEELRQYAYDYLNENAQQNYETNVQQAVMDAFMANNTFTSVPEALVQKYSDAAESSITSMASAYGVDGDTFTQY
;
A
#
# COMPACT_ATOMS: atom_id res chain seq x y z
N GLU A 1 16.23 2.61 -17.30
CA GLU A 1 15.13 3.34 -17.93
C GLU A 1 13.82 2.79 -17.38
N ASP A 2 13.52 1.51 -17.63
CA ASP A 2 12.25 0.88 -17.25
C ASP A 2 11.85 0.99 -15.76
N GLU A 3 12.77 0.77 -14.81
CA GLU A 3 12.46 0.91 -13.36
C GLU A 3 12.23 2.35 -12.93
N TRP A 4 12.92 3.29 -13.58
CA TRP A 4 12.80 4.72 -13.26
C TRP A 4 11.52 5.30 -13.81
N ASP A 5 11.17 5.00 -15.07
CA ASP A 5 9.90 5.42 -15.66
C ASP A 5 8.71 4.81 -14.89
N SER A 6 8.86 3.56 -14.43
CA SER A 6 7.86 2.93 -13.56
C SER A 6 7.69 3.67 -12.23
N LEU A 7 8.79 4.09 -11.60
CA LEU A 7 8.71 4.86 -10.35
C LEU A 7 8.10 6.25 -10.57
N VAL A 8 8.49 6.95 -11.63
CA VAL A 8 7.96 8.28 -11.96
C VAL A 8 6.45 8.19 -12.21
N ASN A 9 6.01 7.21 -13.01
CA ASN A 9 4.59 6.92 -13.19
C ASN A 9 3.92 6.66 -11.84
N ASN A 10 4.51 5.80 -11.01
CA ASN A 10 3.90 5.47 -9.73
C ASN A 10 3.72 6.71 -8.84
N VAL A 11 4.77 7.52 -8.67
CA VAL A 11 4.69 8.77 -7.89
C VAL A 11 3.66 9.72 -8.48
N TYR A 12 3.59 9.84 -9.81
CA TYR A 12 2.59 10.70 -10.45
C TYR A 12 1.16 10.23 -10.14
N TYR A 13 0.83 8.98 -10.44
CA TYR A 13 -0.54 8.45 -10.34
C TYR A 13 -0.99 8.24 -8.88
N GLU A 14 -0.09 7.89 -7.96
CA GLU A 14 -0.40 7.82 -6.51
C GLU A 14 -0.74 9.18 -5.90
N ASN A 15 -0.29 10.29 -6.50
CA ASN A 15 -0.61 11.65 -6.04
C ASN A 15 -1.81 12.28 -6.76
N ILE A 16 -2.44 11.58 -7.70
CA ILE A 16 -3.70 12.03 -8.31
C ILE A 16 -4.82 11.92 -7.28
N THR A 17 -5.66 12.96 -7.24
CA THR A 17 -6.88 13.00 -6.42
C THR A 17 -8.04 13.53 -7.26
N ALA A 18 -9.27 13.45 -6.73
CA ALA A 18 -10.44 14.05 -7.37
C ALA A 18 -10.25 15.56 -7.62
N GLU A 19 -9.58 16.27 -6.69
CA GLU A 19 -9.33 17.71 -6.79
C GLU A 19 -8.05 18.05 -7.59
N ASN A 20 -7.17 17.08 -7.85
CA ASN A 20 -5.89 17.30 -8.53
C ASN A 20 -5.62 16.19 -9.56
N GLY A 21 -6.01 16.43 -10.81
CA GLY A 21 -5.72 15.57 -11.96
C GLY A 21 -6.72 14.42 -12.19
N GLY A 22 -7.62 14.15 -11.24
CA GLY A 22 -8.72 13.19 -11.42
C GLY A 22 -9.77 13.69 -12.42
N ILE A 23 -10.23 12.80 -13.28
CA ILE A 23 -11.29 13.07 -14.26
C ILE A 23 -12.65 12.89 -13.57
N MET A 24 -13.51 13.92 -13.68
CA MET A 24 -14.81 14.01 -13.01
C MET A 24 -15.99 14.25 -13.96
N ASP A 25 -15.73 14.54 -15.23
CA ASP A 25 -16.71 15.09 -16.18
C ASP A 25 -17.23 14.10 -17.22
N ARG A 26 -16.84 12.83 -17.10
CA ARG A 26 -17.34 11.72 -17.91
C ARG A 26 -17.55 10.46 -17.08
N ALA A 27 -18.35 9.55 -17.64
CA ALA A 27 -18.60 8.26 -17.04
C ALA A 27 -17.42 7.30 -17.22
N VAL A 28 -17.36 6.30 -16.33
CA VAL A 28 -16.39 5.21 -16.36
C VAL A 28 -16.57 4.35 -17.62
N GLU A 29 -15.45 4.01 -18.25
CA GLU A 29 -15.37 3.13 -19.42
C GLU A 29 -14.42 1.95 -19.19
N THR A 30 -14.49 0.94 -20.05
CA THR A 30 -13.54 -0.18 -20.00
C THR A 30 -12.11 0.30 -20.27
N GLY A 31 -11.17 -0.12 -19.44
CA GLY A 31 -9.77 0.29 -19.50
C GLY A 31 -9.43 1.49 -18.61
N ASP A 32 -10.42 2.19 -18.06
CA ASP A 32 -10.17 3.22 -17.05
C ASP A 32 -9.63 2.59 -15.77
N THR A 33 -8.70 3.29 -15.11
CA THR A 33 -8.42 3.06 -13.69
C THR A 33 -9.26 4.04 -12.87
N VAL A 34 -10.07 3.51 -11.96
CA VAL A 34 -10.97 4.29 -11.11
C VAL A 34 -10.55 4.18 -9.65
N ASN A 35 -10.55 5.30 -8.95
CA ASN A 35 -10.41 5.29 -7.51
C ASN A 35 -11.78 5.08 -6.88
N ILE A 36 -11.92 4.05 -6.04
CA ILE A 36 -13.21 3.65 -5.46
C ILE A 36 -13.13 3.46 -3.95
N ASP A 37 -14.26 3.73 -3.31
CA ASP A 37 -14.56 3.25 -1.97
C ASP A 37 -15.61 2.15 -2.10
N TYR A 38 -15.45 1.03 -1.39
CA TYR A 38 -16.47 -0.02 -1.41
C TYR A 38 -16.67 -0.66 -0.05
N GLU A 39 -17.90 -1.12 0.20
CA GLU A 39 -18.31 -1.90 1.35
C GLU A 39 -19.15 -3.10 0.89
N GLY A 40 -18.64 -4.32 1.15
CA GLY A 40 -19.28 -5.58 0.84
C GLY A 40 -20.05 -6.15 2.04
N LYS A 41 -21.31 -6.52 1.82
CA LYS A 41 -22.21 -7.11 2.81
C LYS A 41 -22.78 -8.44 2.34
N LYS A 42 -22.91 -9.37 3.27
CA LYS A 42 -23.68 -10.61 3.13
C LYS A 42 -24.78 -10.58 4.18
N ASP A 43 -26.04 -10.75 3.75
CA ASP A 43 -27.20 -10.70 4.65
C ASP A 43 -27.20 -9.45 5.54
N ASP A 44 -26.92 -8.27 4.95
CA ASP A 44 -26.78 -6.96 5.60
C ASP A 44 -25.62 -6.82 6.61
N VAL A 45 -24.74 -7.82 6.70
CA VAL A 45 -23.55 -7.80 7.59
C VAL A 45 -22.28 -7.65 6.75
N ALA A 46 -21.46 -6.64 7.08
CA ALA A 46 -20.16 -6.44 6.44
C ALA A 46 -19.24 -7.62 6.71
N PHE A 47 -18.50 -8.08 5.69
CA PHE A 47 -17.56 -9.19 5.83
C PHE A 47 -16.10 -8.73 5.71
N ASP A 48 -15.21 -9.50 6.35
CA ASP A 48 -13.79 -9.18 6.41
C ASP A 48 -13.10 -9.29 5.04
N GLY A 49 -12.31 -8.25 4.71
CA GLY A 49 -11.71 -8.04 3.40
C GLY A 49 -12.68 -7.57 2.32
N GLY A 50 -13.93 -7.22 2.68
CA GLY A 50 -14.93 -6.69 1.77
C GLY A 50 -15.03 -5.17 1.74
N THR A 51 -14.20 -4.43 2.48
CA THR A 51 -14.28 -2.97 2.59
C THR A 51 -12.91 -2.35 2.35
N ALA A 52 -12.85 -1.33 1.50
CA ALA A 52 -11.67 -0.50 1.29
C ALA A 52 -12.07 0.93 0.93
N GLN A 53 -11.16 1.88 1.15
CA GLN A 53 -11.27 3.27 0.74
C GLN A 53 -10.06 3.65 -0.11
N GLY A 54 -10.26 4.47 -1.12
CA GLY A 54 -9.21 4.95 -2.03
C GLY A 54 -8.53 3.84 -2.81
N TYR A 55 -9.25 2.77 -3.16
CA TYR A 55 -8.68 1.66 -3.91
C TYR A 55 -8.69 1.94 -5.41
N ASP A 56 -7.55 1.83 -6.08
CA ASP A 56 -7.46 1.97 -7.53
C ASP A 56 -7.77 0.66 -8.23
N LEU A 57 -8.82 0.65 -9.06
CA LEU A 57 -9.30 -0.50 -9.81
C LEU A 57 -9.29 -0.20 -11.31
N THR A 58 -8.55 -0.99 -12.09
CA THR A 58 -8.65 -0.96 -13.56
C THR A 58 -9.85 -1.78 -14.03
N ILE A 59 -10.78 -1.14 -14.72
CA ILE A 59 -11.99 -1.74 -15.27
C ILE A 59 -11.65 -2.64 -16.45
N GLY A 60 -12.00 -3.92 -16.34
CA GLY A 60 -11.65 -4.98 -17.28
C GLY A 60 -10.38 -5.77 -16.91
N SER A 61 -9.80 -5.53 -15.72
CA SER A 61 -8.65 -6.28 -15.22
C SER A 61 -9.00 -7.71 -14.80
N GLY A 62 -10.26 -7.95 -14.38
CA GLY A 62 -10.70 -9.23 -13.83
C GLY A 62 -10.10 -9.52 -12.45
N SER A 63 -9.66 -8.48 -11.74
CA SER A 63 -9.10 -8.57 -10.39
C SER A 63 -10.20 -8.74 -9.33
N PHE A 64 -11.42 -8.30 -9.63
CA PHE A 64 -12.60 -8.47 -8.78
C PHE A 64 -13.51 -9.60 -9.27
N ILE A 65 -14.51 -9.95 -8.45
CA ILE A 65 -15.50 -10.95 -8.85
C ILE A 65 -16.29 -10.50 -10.07
N ALA A 66 -16.73 -11.48 -10.88
CA ALA A 66 -17.49 -11.20 -12.10
C ALA A 66 -18.71 -10.32 -11.82
N GLY A 67 -18.92 -9.32 -12.69
CA GLY A 67 -19.99 -8.33 -12.58
C GLY A 67 -19.66 -7.12 -11.69
N PHE A 68 -18.58 -7.15 -10.91
CA PHE A 68 -18.15 -5.99 -10.12
C PHE A 68 -17.70 -4.84 -11.05
N GLU A 69 -16.68 -5.09 -11.88
CA GLU A 69 -16.11 -4.10 -12.78
C GLU A 69 -17.13 -3.64 -13.84
N ASP A 70 -17.90 -4.57 -14.42
CA ASP A 70 -18.96 -4.25 -15.39
C ASP A 70 -20.06 -3.36 -14.79
N GLY A 71 -20.34 -3.50 -13.50
CA GLY A 71 -21.34 -2.72 -12.78
C GLY A 71 -20.94 -1.25 -12.57
N LEU A 72 -19.67 -0.92 -12.75
CA LEU A 72 -19.16 0.45 -12.64
C LEU A 72 -19.13 1.19 -13.99
N ILE A 73 -19.23 0.47 -15.11
CA ILE A 73 -19.25 1.10 -16.44
C ILE A 73 -20.49 2.00 -16.56
N GLY A 74 -20.28 3.25 -16.97
CA GLY A 74 -21.35 4.24 -17.09
C GLY A 74 -21.65 5.02 -15.81
N VAL A 75 -21.05 4.66 -14.67
CA VAL A 75 -21.17 5.42 -13.42
C VAL A 75 -20.34 6.70 -13.51
N MET A 76 -20.85 7.82 -12.99
CA MET A 76 -20.10 9.07 -12.92
C MET A 76 -19.28 9.16 -11.63
N PRO A 77 -18.10 9.80 -11.64
CA PRO A 77 -17.42 10.20 -10.41
C PRO A 77 -18.33 10.99 -9.45
N GLY A 78 -18.23 10.69 -8.15
CA GLY A 78 -19.09 11.18 -7.08
C GLY A 78 -20.37 10.37 -6.87
N GLU A 79 -20.70 9.40 -7.74
CA GLU A 79 -21.87 8.54 -7.57
C GLU A 79 -21.57 7.28 -6.76
N THR A 80 -22.61 6.81 -6.07
CA THR A 80 -22.60 5.54 -5.32
C THR A 80 -23.63 4.59 -5.91
N VAL A 81 -23.23 3.33 -6.10
CA VAL A 81 -24.08 2.26 -6.65
C VAL A 81 -24.04 1.01 -5.78
N ASP A 82 -25.15 0.28 -5.73
CA ASP A 82 -25.23 -1.02 -5.08
C ASP A 82 -25.18 -2.14 -6.12
N LEU A 83 -24.12 -2.95 -6.06
CA LEU A 83 -23.88 -4.08 -6.94
C LEU A 83 -24.32 -5.38 -6.25
N ASN A 84 -25.37 -6.01 -6.79
CA ASN A 84 -25.85 -7.30 -6.32
C ASN A 84 -25.08 -8.41 -7.05
N LEU A 85 -24.15 -9.06 -6.36
CA LEU A 85 -23.19 -10.00 -6.93
C LEU A 85 -23.28 -11.37 -6.25
N THR A 86 -22.64 -12.36 -6.85
CA THR A 86 -22.52 -13.70 -6.26
C THR A 86 -21.08 -14.14 -6.38
N PHE A 87 -20.49 -14.55 -5.26
CA PHE A 87 -19.13 -15.10 -5.26
C PHE A 87 -19.10 -16.43 -6.03
N PRO A 88 -18.00 -16.73 -6.75
CA PRO A 88 -17.82 -18.02 -7.40
C PRO A 88 -17.93 -19.18 -6.40
N GLU A 89 -18.43 -20.33 -6.85
CA GLU A 89 -18.52 -21.57 -6.06
C GLU A 89 -17.14 -22.04 -5.56
N ASN A 90 -16.07 -21.72 -6.30
CA ASN A 90 -14.69 -22.09 -5.98
C ASN A 90 -13.91 -20.99 -5.24
N TYR A 91 -14.60 -20.03 -4.62
CA TYR A 91 -13.94 -18.95 -3.88
C TYR A 91 -13.20 -19.47 -2.64
N GLY A 92 -12.01 -18.93 -2.37
CA GLY A 92 -11.10 -19.45 -1.34
C GLY A 92 -11.60 -19.33 0.10
N LYS A 93 -12.58 -18.45 0.37
CA LYS A 93 -13.26 -18.35 1.67
C LYS A 93 -14.58 -19.14 1.62
N SER A 94 -14.66 -20.25 2.35
CA SER A 94 -15.83 -21.14 2.40
C SER A 94 -17.13 -20.42 2.73
N ASP A 95 -17.06 -19.41 3.58
CA ASP A 95 -18.25 -18.70 4.08
C ASP A 95 -18.83 -17.71 3.07
N LEU A 96 -18.07 -17.40 2.01
CA LEU A 96 -18.45 -16.53 0.91
C LEU A 96 -18.67 -17.29 -0.40
N ALA A 97 -18.11 -18.50 -0.57
CA ALA A 97 -18.29 -19.28 -1.79
C ALA A 97 -19.76 -19.52 -2.15
N GLY A 98 -20.14 -19.20 -3.39
CA GLY A 98 -21.51 -19.31 -3.91
C GLY A 98 -22.53 -18.37 -3.25
N GLN A 99 -22.11 -17.46 -2.36
CA GLN A 99 -23.02 -16.60 -1.62
C GLN A 99 -23.36 -15.34 -2.41
N ALA A 100 -24.63 -14.94 -2.34
CA ALA A 100 -25.08 -13.64 -2.80
C ALA A 100 -24.64 -12.55 -1.83
N VAL A 101 -24.15 -11.43 -2.36
CA VAL A 101 -23.65 -10.29 -1.61
C VAL A 101 -24.02 -8.99 -2.29
N VAL A 102 -24.00 -7.90 -1.52
CA VAL A 102 -24.18 -6.54 -2.05
C VAL A 102 -22.89 -5.77 -1.78
N PHE A 103 -22.36 -5.12 -2.81
CA PHE A 103 -21.28 -4.15 -2.67
C PHE A 103 -21.84 -2.76 -2.92
N THR A 104 -21.77 -1.89 -1.92
CA THR A 104 -21.98 -0.46 -2.10
C THR A 104 -20.66 0.15 -2.53
N VAL A 105 -20.59 0.72 -3.72
CA VAL A 105 -19.35 1.25 -4.33
C VAL A 105 -19.56 2.71 -4.68
N THR A 106 -18.64 3.58 -4.25
CA THR A 106 -18.55 4.97 -4.68
C THR A 106 -17.38 5.12 -5.63
N VAL A 107 -17.62 5.72 -6.79
CA VAL A 107 -16.54 6.12 -7.71
C VAL A 107 -16.06 7.50 -7.29
N ASN A 108 -14.84 7.63 -6.79
CA ASN A 108 -14.29 8.90 -6.32
C ASN A 108 -13.86 9.76 -7.51
N TYR A 109 -13.05 9.20 -8.42
CA TYR A 109 -12.58 9.83 -9.65
C TYR A 109 -12.04 8.77 -10.63
N ILE A 110 -11.89 9.15 -11.90
CA ILE A 110 -11.19 8.35 -12.90
C ILE A 110 -9.76 8.88 -13.00
N GLN A 111 -8.75 8.00 -12.96
CA GLN A 111 -7.36 8.39 -13.19
C GLN A 111 -7.15 8.79 -14.66
N PRO A 112 -6.26 9.77 -14.93
CA PRO A 112 -5.83 10.06 -16.30
C PRO A 112 -5.14 8.86 -16.92
N ALA A 113 -5.14 8.79 -18.26
CA ALA A 113 -4.52 7.70 -18.99
C ALA A 113 -3.02 7.58 -18.63
N GLN A 114 -2.55 6.34 -18.49
CA GLN A 114 -1.13 6.05 -18.26
C GLN A 114 -0.34 6.03 -19.58
N ASP A 115 -0.38 7.14 -20.31
CA ASP A 115 0.30 7.31 -21.61
C ASP A 115 1.70 7.93 -21.51
N GLY A 116 2.11 8.33 -20.29
CA GLY A 116 3.39 8.95 -20.00
C GLY A 116 3.40 10.45 -20.22
N GLU A 117 2.24 11.08 -20.45
CA GLU A 117 2.11 12.54 -20.42
C GLU A 117 1.77 13.01 -19.00
N PHE A 118 2.62 13.87 -18.44
CA PHE A 118 2.38 14.47 -17.13
C PHE A 118 2.03 15.94 -17.24
N SER A 119 1.08 16.39 -16.40
CA SER A 119 0.73 17.80 -16.28
C SER A 119 1.55 18.49 -15.19
N ASP A 120 2.36 19.49 -15.56
CA ASP A 120 3.11 20.31 -14.61
C ASP A 120 2.20 21.00 -13.57
N GLU A 121 0.99 21.42 -13.97
CA GLU A 121 0.01 22.00 -13.04
C GLU A 121 -0.37 21.00 -11.94
N VAL A 122 -0.60 19.75 -12.33
CA VAL A 122 -0.93 18.66 -11.40
C VAL A 122 0.28 18.35 -10.49
N ILE A 123 1.49 18.28 -11.06
CA ILE A 123 2.73 18.02 -10.31
C ILE A 123 2.96 19.11 -9.27
N SER A 124 2.78 20.37 -9.63
CA SER A 124 2.97 21.50 -8.72
C SER A 124 2.08 21.47 -7.48
N ASN A 125 0.95 20.76 -7.56
CA ASN A 125 0.01 20.58 -6.46
C ASN A 125 0.27 19.31 -5.62
N PHE A 126 1.28 18.50 -5.95
CA PHE A 126 1.66 17.33 -5.14
C PHE A 126 2.17 17.71 -3.75
N GLY A 127 2.61 18.95 -3.55
CA GLY A 127 3.16 19.40 -2.27
C GLY A 127 4.52 18.80 -1.95
N ILE A 128 5.21 18.28 -2.96
CA ILE A 128 6.59 17.79 -2.85
C ILE A 128 7.53 18.99 -3.01
N ASP A 129 8.34 19.26 -1.99
CA ASP A 129 9.25 20.41 -1.98
C ASP A 129 10.21 20.39 -3.18
N GLY A 130 10.16 21.45 -3.99
CA GLY A 130 11.04 21.62 -5.15
C GLY A 130 10.64 20.78 -6.38
N VAL A 131 9.43 20.19 -6.38
CA VAL A 131 8.90 19.42 -7.51
C VAL A 131 7.65 20.11 -8.04
N THR A 132 7.77 20.72 -9.21
CA THR A 132 6.72 21.53 -9.85
C THR A 132 6.45 21.17 -11.30
N ASN A 133 7.28 20.30 -11.88
CA ASN A 133 7.18 19.87 -13.28
C ASN A 133 7.75 18.45 -13.47
N GLU A 134 7.57 17.89 -14.66
CA GLU A 134 8.03 16.54 -14.98
C GLU A 134 9.54 16.34 -14.77
N GLU A 135 10.38 17.30 -15.15
CA GLU A 135 11.85 17.18 -15.02
C GLU A 135 12.25 17.05 -13.55
N GLU A 136 11.65 17.86 -12.67
CA GLU A 136 11.90 17.81 -11.23
C GLU A 136 11.33 16.55 -10.59
N LEU A 137 10.16 16.07 -11.04
CA LEU A 137 9.58 14.80 -10.56
C LEU A 137 10.48 13.62 -10.93
N ARG A 138 11.02 13.63 -12.14
CA ARG A 138 11.98 12.65 -12.65
C ARG A 138 13.27 12.65 -11.85
N GLN A 139 13.78 13.83 -11.51
CA GLN A 139 14.97 13.97 -10.65
C GLN A 139 14.68 13.47 -9.23
N TYR A 140 13.52 13.80 -8.66
CA TYR A 140 13.09 13.32 -7.35
C TYR A 140 13.05 11.78 -7.29
N ALA A 141 12.45 11.14 -8.30
CA ALA A 141 12.42 9.68 -8.40
C ALA A 141 13.84 9.07 -8.53
N TYR A 142 14.73 9.73 -9.28
CA TYR A 142 16.12 9.29 -9.40
C TYR A 142 16.87 9.35 -8.06
N ASP A 143 16.76 10.47 -7.35
CA ASP A 143 17.43 10.66 -6.07
C ASP A 143 16.92 9.66 -5.03
N TYR A 144 15.61 9.40 -4.99
CA TYR A 144 15.01 8.37 -4.15
C TYR A 144 15.60 6.97 -4.40
N LEU A 145 15.70 6.54 -5.67
CA LEU A 145 16.28 5.25 -6.02
C LEU A 145 17.76 5.18 -5.68
N ASN A 146 18.51 6.26 -5.91
CA ASN A 146 19.94 6.31 -5.63
C ASN A 146 20.21 6.23 -4.13
N GLU A 147 19.44 6.94 -3.31
CA GLU A 147 19.52 6.86 -1.85
C GLU A 147 19.19 5.45 -1.34
N ASN A 148 18.12 4.83 -1.86
CA ASN A 148 17.76 3.45 -1.52
C ASN A 148 18.87 2.46 -1.91
N ALA A 149 19.43 2.59 -3.12
CA ALA A 149 20.52 1.74 -3.59
C ALA A 149 21.77 1.89 -2.70
N GLN A 150 22.09 3.12 -2.29
CA GLN A 150 23.22 3.38 -1.40
C GLN A 150 23.00 2.73 -0.02
N GLN A 151 21.83 2.91 0.60
CA GLN A 151 21.51 2.30 1.89
C GLN A 151 21.54 0.76 1.83
N ASN A 152 21.00 0.19 0.76
CA ASN A 152 21.03 -1.26 0.54
C ASN A 152 22.47 -1.77 0.36
N TYR A 153 23.30 -1.04 -0.39
CA TYR A 153 24.71 -1.38 -0.54
C TYR A 153 25.45 -1.36 0.80
N GLU A 154 25.28 -0.29 1.59
CA GLU A 154 25.90 -0.16 2.91
C GLU A 154 25.48 -1.28 3.86
N THR A 155 24.19 -1.60 3.89
CA THR A 155 23.64 -2.71 4.69
C THR A 155 24.23 -4.06 4.26
N ASN A 156 24.29 -4.32 2.94
CA ASN A 156 24.84 -5.55 2.40
C ASN A 156 26.33 -5.71 2.70
N VAL A 157 27.10 -4.61 2.60
CA VAL A 157 28.53 -4.62 2.97
C VAL A 157 28.69 -4.90 4.46
N GLN A 158 27.91 -4.25 5.31
CA GLN A 158 27.95 -4.47 6.76
C GLN A 158 27.62 -5.93 7.09
N GLN A 159 26.58 -6.49 6.48
CA GLN A 159 26.18 -7.88 6.68
C GLN A 159 27.27 -8.84 6.19
N ALA A 160 27.83 -8.64 5.01
CA ALA A 160 28.89 -9.47 4.47
C ALA A 160 30.16 -9.44 5.34
N VAL A 161 30.52 -8.27 5.88
CA VAL A 161 31.64 -8.14 6.83
C VAL A 161 31.33 -8.90 8.13
N MET A 162 30.12 -8.79 8.65
CA MET A 162 29.70 -9.51 9.87
C MET A 162 29.70 -11.02 9.64
N ASP A 163 29.15 -11.49 8.53
CA ASP A 163 29.10 -12.91 8.16
C ASP A 163 30.52 -13.47 8.00
N ALA A 164 31.41 -12.75 7.32
CA ALA A 164 32.81 -13.13 7.18
C ALA A 164 33.52 -13.16 8.54
N PHE A 165 33.28 -12.18 9.41
CA PHE A 165 33.83 -12.16 10.75
C PHE A 165 33.36 -13.36 11.58
N MET A 166 32.06 -13.65 11.57
CA MET A 166 31.47 -14.79 12.29
C MET A 166 31.95 -16.14 11.74
N ALA A 167 32.10 -16.29 10.42
CA ALA A 167 32.57 -17.53 9.81
C ALA A 167 34.05 -17.83 10.09
N ASN A 168 34.88 -16.79 10.26
CA ASN A 168 36.32 -16.93 10.47
C ASN A 168 36.75 -16.89 11.95
N ASN A 169 35.83 -16.63 12.88
CA ASN A 169 36.13 -16.56 14.31
C ASN A 169 35.28 -17.58 15.09
N THR A 170 35.88 -18.20 16.11
CA THR A 170 35.16 -19.13 17.00
C THR A 170 35.08 -18.53 18.38
N PHE A 171 33.87 -18.29 18.87
CA PHE A 171 33.64 -17.88 20.25
C PHE A 171 33.62 -19.12 21.14
N THR A 172 34.62 -19.25 22.00
CA THR A 172 34.71 -20.39 22.93
C THR A 172 33.75 -20.24 24.11
N SER A 173 33.42 -19.00 24.48
CA SER A 173 32.40 -18.67 25.48
C SER A 173 31.95 -17.23 25.29
N VAL A 174 30.68 -16.95 25.59
CA VAL A 174 30.17 -15.58 25.71
C VAL A 174 30.43 -15.11 27.14
N PRO A 175 31.10 -13.98 27.37
CA PRO A 175 31.36 -13.49 28.73
C PRO A 175 30.04 -13.22 29.49
N GLU A 176 29.85 -13.86 30.65
CA GLU A 176 28.63 -13.71 31.47
C GLU A 176 28.34 -12.25 31.84
N ALA A 177 29.38 -11.44 32.07
CA ALA A 177 29.22 -10.01 32.35
C ALA A 177 28.57 -9.23 31.18
N LEU A 178 28.82 -9.64 29.93
CA LEU A 178 28.15 -9.05 28.77
C LEU A 178 26.72 -9.56 28.66
N VAL A 179 26.50 -10.86 28.87
CA VAL A 179 25.15 -11.45 28.88
C VAL A 179 24.26 -10.73 29.90
N GLN A 180 24.76 -10.57 31.13
CA GLN A 180 24.02 -9.88 32.18
C GLN A 180 23.72 -8.43 31.80
N LYS A 181 24.73 -7.69 31.30
CA LYS A 181 24.54 -6.30 30.86
C LYS A 181 23.43 -6.17 29.80
N TYR A 182 23.40 -7.06 28.80
CA TYR A 182 22.38 -7.03 27.76
C TYR A 182 21.01 -7.50 28.28
N SER A 183 20.98 -8.49 29.19
CA SER A 183 19.76 -8.94 29.87
C SER A 183 19.12 -7.80 30.68
N ASP A 184 19.91 -7.11 31.50
CA ASP A 184 19.44 -5.98 32.32
C ASP A 184 18.89 -4.84 31.43
N ALA A 185 19.55 -4.58 30.29
CA ALA A 185 19.11 -3.56 29.34
C ALA A 185 17.79 -3.92 28.65
N ALA A 186 17.61 -5.18 28.29
CA ALA A 186 16.36 -5.70 27.71
C ALA A 186 15.21 -5.65 28.73
N GLU A 187 15.46 -6.10 29.96
CA GLU A 187 14.49 -6.08 31.05
C GLU A 187 14.06 -4.64 31.40
N SER A 188 15.01 -3.70 31.42
CA SER A 188 14.73 -2.28 31.63
C SER A 188 13.87 -1.69 30.51
N SER A 189 14.15 -2.06 29.26
CA SER A 189 13.37 -1.62 28.09
C SER A 189 11.93 -2.15 28.14
N ILE A 190 11.78 -3.45 28.43
CA ILE A 190 10.49 -4.11 28.59
C ILE A 190 9.70 -3.47 29.73
N THR A 191 10.33 -3.26 30.89
CA THR A 191 9.68 -2.66 32.06
C THR A 191 9.23 -1.22 31.77
N SER A 192 10.04 -0.46 31.04
CA SER A 192 9.70 0.92 30.65
C SER A 192 8.50 0.95 29.70
N MET A 193 8.46 0.05 28.71
CA MET A 193 7.32 -0.08 27.81
C MET A 193 6.07 -0.55 28.54
N ALA A 194 6.17 -1.61 29.34
CA ALA A 194 5.06 -2.16 30.12
C ALA A 194 4.44 -1.10 31.05
N SER A 195 5.28 -0.32 31.74
CA SER A 195 4.84 0.78 32.59
C SER A 195 4.08 1.86 31.82
N ALA A 196 4.48 2.15 30.57
CA ALA A 196 3.76 3.09 29.70
C ALA A 196 2.35 2.59 29.34
N TYR A 197 2.16 1.27 29.29
CA TYR A 197 0.85 0.62 29.10
C TYR A 197 0.13 0.30 30.42
N GLY A 198 0.69 0.68 31.57
CA GLY A 198 0.08 0.46 32.88
C GLY A 198 0.07 -1.00 33.33
N VAL A 199 0.92 -1.86 32.76
CA VAL A 199 1.05 -3.29 33.08
C VAL A 199 2.46 -3.61 33.55
N ASP A 200 2.66 -4.76 34.20
CA ASP A 200 4.00 -5.26 34.51
C ASP A 200 4.65 -5.95 33.28
N GLY A 201 5.97 -6.15 33.34
CA GLY A 201 6.74 -6.72 32.23
C GLY A 201 6.34 -8.15 31.87
N ASP A 202 5.94 -8.96 32.86
CA ASP A 202 5.49 -10.34 32.64
C ASP A 202 4.16 -10.36 31.88
N THR A 203 3.26 -9.43 32.19
CA THR A 203 1.99 -9.25 31.50
C THR A 203 2.21 -8.70 30.08
N PHE A 204 3.13 -7.75 29.91
CA PHE A 204 3.42 -7.14 28.62
C PHE A 204 4.00 -8.12 27.59
N THR A 205 4.80 -9.10 28.02
CA THR A 205 5.46 -10.07 27.13
C THR A 205 4.58 -11.26 26.73
N GLN A 206 3.36 -11.36 27.27
CA GLN A 206 2.38 -12.40 26.93
C GLN A 206 1.39 -12.00 25.83
N TYR A 207 1.39 -10.72 25.44
CA TYR A 207 0.62 -10.17 24.32
C TYR A 207 1.47 -10.07 23.06
#